data_AF-A0AAD7X6T7-F1
#
_entry.id   AF-A0AAD7X6T7-F1
#
_cell.length_a   1.000
_cell.length_b   1.000
_cell.length_c   1.000
_cell.angle_alpha   90.00
_cell.angle_beta   90.00
_cell.angle_gamma   90.00
#
_symmetry.space_group_name_H-M   'P 1'
#
loop_
_entity.id
_entity.type
_entity.pdbx_description
1 polymer ?
#
loop_
_entity_poly.entity_id
_entity_poly.type
_entity_poly.pdbx_seq_one_letter_code
_entity_poly.pdbx_strand_id
1 'polypeptide(L)'
;MRITVQRRFSHFVALHTALTRLLPGIALPPLPEKQYAGRFSNDFVEARRGDLERYINRVARHPVARYAEVLTFFLGCESDADWKRQLPYYLSLPPKGPSFYANVYHPAFNVDAEEASEAVDRFVNHTRAVGKGVQSLRNIFGQVREARVEMSKAERLLSYSILSLITAKPLASAPTTGINEDDEEQGNSTTHGHVNKDGAWCWRENCESCLKLTKAMQKTSETLQIVADLYDDHARRTQLATHEAFKGVAHPSTLYAPVVDTHKSTLSRYNDSIRDGAEDEDMAARCETVLNITMAEMDTYHTQKVEDFQELAKEHLDGEIEFYEQVRSLSATPRSDSGRLTPEGRTQVLARLRTARRAFDTPQYDELAQSPRQPSIYERDLEHPRLNPPPLAQPCPHVFDSAPMRPVSVAIQEGVGMLLGGVASPARGSVFGKFW
;
A
#
# COMPACT_ATOMS: atom_id res chain seq x y z
N MET A 1 10.13 -28.12 -19.97
CA MET A 1 11.25 -27.28 -20.48
C MET A 1 10.92 -25.84 -20.13
N ARG A 2 11.81 -25.12 -19.44
CA ARG A 2 11.61 -23.71 -19.07
C ARG A 2 12.44 -22.85 -20.01
N ILE A 3 11.80 -22.00 -20.79
CA ILE A 3 12.46 -21.06 -21.71
C ILE A 3 12.55 -19.70 -21.02
N THR A 4 13.64 -18.96 -21.23
CA THR A 4 13.83 -17.60 -20.70
C THR A 4 14.25 -16.68 -21.83
N VAL A 5 13.50 -15.59 -22.04
CA VAL A 5 13.79 -14.59 -23.08
C VAL A 5 13.97 -13.21 -22.47
N GLN A 6 14.84 -12.40 -23.07
CA GLN A 6 15.10 -11.03 -22.62
C GLN A 6 14.40 -10.02 -23.52
N ARG A 7 13.68 -9.07 -22.93
CA ARG A 7 12.91 -8.04 -23.65
C ARG A 7 13.11 -6.67 -23.00
N ARG A 8 13.54 -5.70 -23.80
CA ARG A 8 13.64 -4.29 -23.40
C ARG A 8 12.31 -3.56 -23.60
N PHE A 9 12.13 -2.42 -22.96
CA PHE A 9 10.91 -1.61 -23.04
C PHE A 9 10.44 -1.34 -24.49
N SER A 10 11.34 -1.05 -25.43
CA SER A 10 10.93 -0.80 -26.83
C SER A 10 10.34 -2.05 -27.52
N HIS A 11 10.67 -3.26 -27.04
CA HIS A 11 10.03 -4.49 -27.52
C HIS A 11 8.58 -4.59 -27.01
N PHE A 12 8.31 -4.17 -25.78
CA PHE A 12 6.93 -4.06 -25.26
C PHE A 12 6.11 -3.03 -26.04
N VAL A 13 6.70 -1.89 -26.41
CA VAL A 13 6.03 -0.89 -27.27
C VAL A 13 5.65 -1.50 -28.62
N ALA A 14 6.55 -2.28 -29.23
CA ALA A 14 6.28 -2.95 -30.50
C ALA A 14 5.19 -4.03 -30.36
N LEU A 15 5.24 -4.84 -29.29
CA LEU A 15 4.19 -5.81 -28.96
C LEU A 15 2.83 -5.12 -28.81
N HIS A 16 2.75 -4.08 -28.00
CA HIS A 16 1.50 -3.34 -27.76
C HIS A 16 0.95 -2.78 -29.07
N THR A 17 1.81 -2.16 -29.89
CA THR A 17 1.41 -1.61 -31.20
C THR A 17 0.86 -2.69 -32.14
N ALA A 18 1.49 -3.87 -32.18
CA ALA A 18 1.02 -4.99 -32.97
C ALA A 18 -0.33 -5.52 -32.44
N LEU A 19 -0.45 -5.74 -31.13
CA LEU A 19 -1.69 -6.23 -30.52
C LEU A 19 -2.86 -5.27 -30.75
N THR A 20 -2.68 -3.95 -30.55
CA THR A 20 -3.73 -2.94 -30.78
C THR A 20 -4.24 -2.96 -32.23
N ARG A 21 -3.37 -3.24 -33.20
CA ARG A 21 -3.74 -3.33 -34.62
C ARG A 21 -4.43 -4.64 -34.99
N LEU A 22 -4.02 -5.73 -34.35
CA LEU A 22 -4.49 -7.08 -34.67
C LEU A 22 -5.75 -7.48 -33.91
N LEU A 23 -6.03 -6.86 -32.76
CA LEU A 23 -7.15 -7.20 -31.88
C LEU A 23 -8.06 -5.99 -31.60
N PRO A 24 -8.67 -5.36 -32.63
CA PRO A 24 -9.60 -4.27 -32.42
C PRO A 24 -10.85 -4.78 -31.70
N GLY A 25 -11.12 -4.27 -30.50
CA GLY A 25 -12.24 -4.72 -29.64
C GLY A 25 -11.79 -5.32 -28.31
N ILE A 26 -10.49 -5.57 -28.14
CA ILE A 26 -9.91 -6.02 -26.86
C ILE A 26 -9.35 -4.82 -26.08
N ALA A 27 -9.67 -4.71 -24.80
CA ALA A 27 -9.18 -3.64 -23.92
C ALA A 27 -7.76 -3.97 -23.41
N LEU A 28 -6.75 -3.58 -24.19
CA LEU A 28 -5.35 -3.81 -23.81
C LEU A 28 -4.90 -2.86 -22.68
N PRO A 29 -4.24 -3.36 -21.61
CA PRO A 29 -3.73 -2.50 -20.55
C PRO A 29 -2.72 -1.47 -21.09
N PRO A 30 -2.67 -0.25 -20.54
CA PRO A 30 -1.72 0.76 -20.98
C PRO A 30 -0.29 0.36 -20.61
N LEU A 31 0.67 0.76 -21.45
CA LEU A 31 2.10 0.65 -21.11
C LEU A 31 2.52 1.79 -20.18
N PRO A 32 3.55 1.58 -19.33
CA PRO A 32 4.13 2.67 -18.55
C PRO A 32 4.77 3.72 -19.46
N GLU A 33 4.74 4.99 -19.03
CA GLU A 33 5.17 6.12 -19.85
C GLU A 33 6.67 6.11 -20.18
N LYS A 34 7.00 6.75 -21.32
CA LYS A 34 8.38 7.03 -21.71
C LYS A 34 8.94 8.20 -20.90
N GLN A 35 9.66 7.87 -19.82
CA GLN A 35 10.45 8.88 -19.10
C GLN A 35 11.87 9.01 -19.66
N TYR A 36 12.30 10.25 -19.90
CA TYR A 36 13.65 10.58 -20.41
C TYR A 36 14.60 11.02 -19.29
N ALA A 37 14.13 11.83 -18.33
CA ALA A 37 14.90 12.27 -17.17
C ALA A 37 14.82 11.24 -16.04
N GLY A 38 15.93 10.96 -15.35
CA GLY A 38 15.97 9.99 -14.25
C GLY A 38 15.76 8.52 -14.67
N ARG A 39 15.79 8.22 -15.99
CA ARG A 39 15.43 6.89 -16.54
C ARG A 39 16.31 5.72 -16.11
N PHE A 40 17.41 6.00 -15.40
CA PHE A 40 18.38 5.02 -14.90
C PHE A 40 18.43 4.97 -13.37
N SER A 41 17.54 5.68 -12.65
CA SER A 41 17.44 5.47 -11.21
C SER A 41 16.88 4.08 -10.93
N ASN A 42 17.42 3.41 -9.90
CA ASN A 42 17.00 2.05 -9.54
C ASN A 42 15.49 2.00 -9.25
N ASP A 43 14.98 2.97 -8.50
CA ASP A 43 13.55 3.06 -8.17
C ASP A 43 12.67 3.15 -9.42
N PHE A 44 13.09 3.92 -10.42
CA PHE A 44 12.35 4.05 -11.66
C PHE A 44 12.40 2.76 -12.50
N VAL A 45 13.57 2.13 -12.59
CA VAL A 45 13.74 0.88 -13.33
C VAL A 45 12.89 -0.22 -12.71
N GLU A 46 12.88 -0.32 -11.38
CA GLU A 46 12.09 -1.34 -10.67
C GLU A 46 10.59 -1.07 -10.78
N ALA A 47 10.14 0.19 -10.61
CA ALA A 47 8.74 0.55 -10.82
C ALA A 47 8.26 0.19 -12.24
N ARG A 48 9.08 0.52 -13.26
CA ARG A 48 8.77 0.16 -14.64
C ARG A 48 8.79 -1.35 -14.88
N ARG A 49 9.72 -2.09 -14.26
CA ARG A 49 9.75 -3.56 -14.35
C ARG A 49 8.45 -4.15 -13.81
N GLY A 50 7.98 -3.69 -12.65
CA GLY A 50 6.71 -4.10 -12.07
C GLY A 50 5.50 -3.74 -12.94
N ASP A 51 5.48 -2.55 -13.56
CA ASP A 51 4.41 -2.14 -14.49
C ASP A 51 4.38 -3.03 -15.75
N LEU A 52 5.55 -3.39 -16.30
CA LEU A 52 5.65 -4.28 -17.46
C LEU A 52 5.24 -5.72 -17.12
N GLU A 53 5.55 -6.19 -15.91
CA GLU A 53 5.12 -7.48 -15.39
C GLU A 53 3.58 -7.54 -15.27
N ARG A 54 2.96 -6.51 -14.69
CA ARG A 54 1.50 -6.39 -14.64
C ARG A 54 0.87 -6.37 -16.03
N TYR A 55 1.45 -5.59 -16.96
CA TYR A 55 1.01 -5.53 -18.35
C TYR A 55 1.01 -6.90 -19.02
N ILE A 56 2.15 -7.62 -18.98
CA ILE A 56 2.27 -8.89 -19.69
C ILE A 56 1.42 -9.98 -19.05
N ASN A 57 1.32 -10.02 -17.72
CA ASN A 57 0.49 -11.00 -17.02
C ASN A 57 -1.00 -10.79 -17.36
N ARG A 58 -1.48 -9.55 -17.47
CA ARG A 58 -2.86 -9.28 -17.86
C ARG A 58 -3.14 -9.66 -19.31
N VAL A 59 -2.22 -9.36 -20.23
CA VAL A 59 -2.35 -9.77 -21.65
C VAL A 59 -2.32 -11.29 -21.78
N ALA A 60 -1.47 -11.99 -21.03
CA ALA A 60 -1.34 -13.45 -21.06
C ALA A 60 -2.53 -14.20 -20.43
N ARG A 61 -3.26 -13.57 -19.49
CA ARG A 61 -4.50 -14.10 -18.92
C ARG A 61 -5.73 -13.88 -19.80
N HIS A 62 -5.66 -12.97 -20.78
CA HIS A 62 -6.80 -12.65 -21.62
C HIS A 62 -7.16 -13.83 -22.56
N PRO A 63 -8.43 -14.27 -22.64
CA PRO A 63 -8.83 -15.48 -23.37
C PRO A 63 -8.49 -15.45 -24.87
N VAL A 64 -8.62 -14.29 -25.52
CA VAL A 64 -8.23 -14.10 -26.93
C VAL A 64 -6.76 -13.70 -27.10
N ALA A 65 -6.30 -12.62 -26.46
CA ALA A 65 -4.96 -12.09 -26.69
C ALA A 65 -3.81 -13.06 -26.33
N ARG A 66 -4.04 -13.99 -25.38
CA ARG A 66 -3.05 -15.03 -25.03
C ARG A 66 -2.62 -15.92 -26.20
N TYR A 67 -3.49 -16.08 -27.20
CA TYR A 67 -3.24 -16.91 -28.38
C TYR A 67 -2.78 -16.09 -29.60
N ALA A 68 -2.58 -14.78 -29.45
CA ALA A 68 -2.06 -13.95 -30.53
C ALA A 68 -0.63 -14.38 -30.86
N GLU A 69 -0.37 -14.69 -32.14
CA GLU A 69 0.94 -15.18 -32.59
C GLU A 69 2.09 -14.25 -32.18
N VAL A 70 1.86 -12.93 -32.24
CA VAL A 70 2.86 -11.92 -31.84
C VAL A 70 3.22 -12.01 -30.35
N LEU A 71 2.27 -12.39 -29.48
CA LEU A 71 2.53 -12.60 -28.06
C LEU A 71 3.29 -13.92 -27.83
N THR A 72 2.88 -14.99 -28.50
CA THR A 72 3.59 -16.28 -28.42
C THR A 72 5.04 -16.14 -28.90
N PHE A 73 5.25 -15.43 -30.01
CA PHE A 73 6.58 -15.05 -30.49
C PHE A 73 7.33 -14.18 -29.47
N PHE A 74 6.66 -13.18 -28.88
CA PHE A 74 7.26 -12.31 -27.89
C PHE A 74 7.81 -13.08 -26.68
N LEU A 75 7.05 -14.07 -26.19
CA LEU A 75 7.39 -14.88 -25.03
C LEU A 75 8.31 -16.07 -25.34
N GLY A 76 8.31 -16.57 -26.59
CA GLY A 76 9.01 -17.80 -26.98
C GLY A 76 10.26 -17.63 -27.85
N CYS A 77 10.48 -16.47 -28.48
CA CYS A 77 11.61 -16.31 -29.40
C CYS A 77 12.96 -16.12 -28.67
N GLU A 78 13.79 -17.16 -28.66
CA GLU A 78 15.14 -17.14 -28.08
C GLU A 78 16.20 -16.56 -29.04
N SER A 79 15.99 -16.68 -30.35
CA SER A 79 16.94 -16.29 -31.39
C SER A 79 16.84 -14.81 -31.76
N ASP A 80 17.93 -14.06 -31.60
CA ASP A 80 18.02 -12.66 -32.01
C ASP A 80 17.86 -12.47 -33.53
N ALA A 81 18.30 -13.46 -34.33
CA ALA A 81 18.14 -13.43 -35.78
C ALA A 81 16.66 -13.54 -36.18
N ASP A 82 15.93 -14.48 -35.55
CA ASP A 82 14.49 -14.62 -35.75
C ASP A 82 13.73 -13.41 -35.24
N TRP A 83 14.17 -12.83 -34.12
CA TRP A 83 13.59 -11.60 -33.59
C TRP A 83 13.63 -10.47 -34.62
N LYS A 84 14.82 -10.21 -35.19
CA LYS A 84 15.04 -9.17 -36.20
C LYS A 84 14.27 -9.43 -37.50
N ARG A 85 14.01 -10.69 -37.84
CA ARG A 85 13.27 -11.09 -39.04
C ARG A 85 11.76 -10.99 -38.86
N GLN A 86 11.22 -11.51 -37.75
CA GLN A 86 9.78 -11.68 -37.53
C GLN A 86 9.11 -10.45 -36.93
N LEU A 87 9.80 -9.67 -36.09
CA LEU A 87 9.20 -8.47 -35.51
C LEU A 87 8.72 -7.45 -36.57
N PRO A 88 9.50 -7.13 -37.62
CA PRO A 88 9.02 -6.27 -38.70
C PRO A 88 7.81 -6.86 -39.43
N TYR A 89 7.76 -8.19 -39.59
CA TYR A 89 6.61 -8.87 -40.21
C TYR A 89 5.33 -8.61 -39.41
N TYR A 90 5.32 -8.87 -38.09
CA TYR A 90 4.14 -8.61 -37.25
C TYR A 90 3.72 -7.14 -37.24
N LEU A 91 4.68 -6.21 -37.28
CA LEU A 91 4.41 -4.78 -37.40
C LEU A 91 3.94 -4.35 -38.79
N SER A 92 4.20 -5.13 -39.83
CA SER A 92 3.74 -4.84 -41.20
C SER A 92 2.34 -5.38 -41.49
N LEU A 93 1.83 -6.32 -40.68
CA LEU A 93 0.50 -6.90 -40.88
C LEU A 93 -0.58 -5.82 -40.92
N PRO A 94 -1.50 -5.85 -41.91
CA PRO A 94 -2.56 -4.85 -42.00
C PRO A 94 -3.42 -4.89 -40.72
N PRO A 95 -3.85 -3.73 -40.19
CA PRO A 95 -4.79 -3.70 -39.07
C PRO A 95 -6.02 -4.54 -39.43
N LYS A 96 -6.47 -5.40 -38.51
CA LYS A 96 -7.63 -6.27 -38.78
C LYS A 96 -8.90 -5.46 -38.99
N GLY A 97 -9.07 -4.35 -38.27
CA GLY A 97 -10.26 -3.49 -38.39
C GLY A 97 -11.56 -4.30 -38.34
N PRO A 98 -12.53 -4.05 -39.25
CA PRO A 98 -13.77 -4.81 -39.32
C PRO A 98 -13.60 -6.32 -39.59
N SER A 99 -12.51 -6.73 -40.25
CA SER A 99 -12.28 -8.16 -40.54
C SER A 99 -11.99 -9.00 -39.29
N PHE A 100 -11.67 -8.35 -38.16
CA PHE A 100 -11.58 -9.03 -36.86
C PHE A 100 -12.92 -9.67 -36.48
N TYR A 101 -13.99 -8.90 -36.57
CA TYR A 101 -15.35 -9.30 -36.19
C TYR A 101 -15.89 -10.40 -37.11
N ALA A 102 -15.57 -10.36 -38.42
CA ALA A 102 -16.01 -11.34 -39.40
C ALA A 102 -15.51 -12.79 -39.15
N ASN A 103 -14.51 -12.97 -38.29
CA ASN A 103 -13.95 -14.28 -37.96
C ASN A 103 -14.48 -14.83 -36.62
N VAL A 104 -15.51 -14.21 -36.04
CA VAL A 104 -16.11 -14.64 -34.77
C VAL A 104 -17.46 -15.30 -35.01
N TYR A 105 -17.65 -16.46 -34.40
CA TYR A 105 -18.90 -17.21 -34.46
C TYR A 105 -19.71 -16.97 -33.19
N HIS A 106 -21.00 -16.71 -33.34
CA HIS A 106 -21.99 -16.68 -32.27
C HIS A 106 -23.30 -17.36 -32.73
N PRO A 107 -24.12 -17.88 -31.80
CA PRO A 107 -25.48 -18.32 -32.15
C PRO A 107 -26.31 -17.16 -32.71
N ALA A 108 -27.21 -17.45 -33.66
CA ALA A 108 -28.12 -16.44 -34.22
C ALA A 108 -29.13 -15.95 -33.18
N PHE A 109 -29.55 -14.67 -33.29
CA PHE A 109 -30.55 -14.04 -32.41
C PHE A 109 -30.23 -14.12 -30.92
N ASN A 110 -28.94 -14.11 -30.57
CA ASN A 110 -28.49 -14.27 -29.20
C ASN A 110 -28.26 -12.93 -28.47
N VAL A 111 -28.61 -11.81 -29.11
CA VAL A 111 -28.49 -10.47 -28.54
C VAL A 111 -29.88 -9.86 -28.39
N ASP A 112 -30.25 -9.60 -27.13
CA ASP A 112 -31.36 -8.71 -26.80
C ASP A 112 -30.82 -7.27 -26.73
N ALA A 113 -31.37 -6.36 -27.55
CA ALA A 113 -30.90 -4.98 -27.62
C ALA A 113 -31.22 -4.17 -26.36
N GLU A 114 -32.32 -4.46 -25.68
CA GLU A 114 -32.69 -3.81 -24.42
C GLU A 114 -31.72 -4.27 -23.32
N GLU A 115 -31.49 -5.59 -23.22
CA GLU A 115 -30.52 -6.15 -22.27
C GLU A 115 -29.10 -5.62 -22.52
N ALA A 116 -28.66 -5.56 -23.78
CA ALA A 116 -27.36 -5.01 -24.16
C ALA A 116 -27.24 -3.53 -23.76
N SER A 117 -28.30 -2.73 -23.98
CA SER A 117 -28.35 -1.32 -23.56
C SER A 117 -28.22 -1.17 -22.04
N GLU A 118 -28.97 -1.96 -21.28
CA GLU A 118 -28.91 -1.90 -19.83
C GLU A 118 -27.55 -2.39 -19.29
N ALA A 119 -27.01 -3.44 -19.89
CA ALA A 119 -25.73 -4.04 -19.51
C ALA A 119 -24.59 -3.03 -19.66
N VAL A 120 -24.50 -2.32 -20.79
CA VAL A 120 -23.45 -1.32 -21.00
C VAL A 120 -23.57 -0.14 -20.03
N ASP A 121 -24.79 0.30 -19.69
CA ASP A 121 -24.98 1.39 -18.73
C ASP A 121 -24.63 0.96 -17.30
N ARG A 122 -25.00 -0.24 -16.88
CA ARG A 122 -24.56 -0.84 -15.61
C ARG A 122 -23.04 -0.96 -15.56
N PHE A 123 -22.42 -1.42 -16.65
CA PHE A 123 -20.97 -1.58 -16.76
C PHE A 123 -20.22 -0.23 -16.66
N VAL A 124 -20.69 0.81 -17.35
CA VAL A 124 -20.10 2.16 -17.27
C VAL A 124 -20.19 2.72 -15.85
N ASN A 125 -21.35 2.58 -15.20
CA ASN A 125 -21.54 3.03 -13.83
C ASN A 125 -20.63 2.27 -12.87
N HIS A 126 -20.54 0.95 -13.02
CA HIS A 126 -19.68 0.09 -12.21
C HIS A 126 -18.19 0.46 -12.36
N THR A 127 -17.66 0.51 -13.58
CA THR A 127 -16.23 0.79 -13.82
C THR A 127 -15.83 2.18 -13.32
N ARG A 128 -16.71 3.19 -13.44
CA ARG A 128 -16.49 4.51 -12.86
C ARG A 128 -16.44 4.49 -11.34
N ALA A 129 -17.38 3.77 -10.71
CA ALA A 129 -17.42 3.64 -9.25
C ALA A 129 -16.19 2.89 -8.71
N VAL A 130 -15.80 1.79 -9.35
CA VAL A 130 -14.59 1.03 -9.01
C VAL A 130 -13.34 1.90 -9.14
N GLY A 131 -13.18 2.63 -10.25
CA GLY A 131 -12.01 3.49 -10.44
C GLY A 131 -11.85 4.55 -9.34
N LYS A 132 -12.96 5.21 -8.95
CA LYS A 132 -12.98 6.16 -7.82
C LYS A 132 -12.66 5.48 -6.48
N GLY A 133 -13.30 4.34 -6.22
CA GLY A 133 -13.13 3.59 -4.97
C GLY A 133 -11.70 3.08 -4.79
N VAL A 134 -11.11 2.50 -5.83
CA VAL A 134 -9.71 2.02 -5.82
C VAL A 134 -8.74 3.18 -5.64
N GLN A 135 -8.96 4.32 -6.29
CA GLN A 135 -8.07 5.48 -6.12
C GLN A 135 -8.10 6.01 -4.68
N SER A 136 -9.28 6.07 -4.06
CA SER A 136 -9.42 6.42 -2.64
C SER A 136 -8.70 5.41 -1.75
N LEU A 137 -8.94 4.11 -1.95
CA LEU A 137 -8.32 3.03 -1.19
C LEU A 137 -6.79 3.09 -1.28
N ARG A 138 -6.26 3.33 -2.49
CA ARG A 138 -4.82 3.46 -2.75
C ARG A 138 -4.20 4.62 -1.97
N ASN A 139 -4.88 5.77 -1.91
CA ASN A 139 -4.43 6.92 -1.13
C ASN A 139 -4.39 6.58 0.38
N ILE A 140 -5.41 5.90 0.90
CA ILE A 140 -5.45 5.45 2.31
C ILE A 140 -4.32 4.44 2.60
N PHE A 141 -4.05 3.51 1.70
CA PHE A 141 -2.90 2.60 1.83
C PHE A 141 -1.56 3.35 1.89
N GLY A 142 -1.43 4.47 1.16
CA GLY A 142 -0.30 5.39 1.30
C GLY A 142 -0.14 5.90 2.73
N GLN A 143 -1.22 6.41 3.33
CA GLN A 143 -1.23 6.93 4.70
C GLN A 143 -0.93 5.84 5.74
N VAL A 144 -1.48 4.64 5.57
CA VAL A 144 -1.18 3.49 6.46
C VAL A 144 0.31 3.17 6.46
N ARG A 145 0.96 3.18 5.29
CA ARG A 145 2.39 2.94 5.17
C ARG A 145 3.22 4.00 5.88
N GLU A 146 2.87 5.27 5.69
CA GLU A 146 3.52 6.39 6.40
C GLU A 146 3.38 6.23 7.92
N ALA A 147 2.18 5.89 8.41
CA ALA A 147 1.95 5.66 9.83
C ALA A 147 2.80 4.50 10.39
N ARG A 148 3.01 3.42 9.62
CA ARG A 148 3.92 2.31 10.02
C ARG A 148 5.37 2.77 10.11
N VAL A 149 5.82 3.64 9.19
CA VAL A 149 7.17 4.24 9.24
C VAL A 149 7.30 5.16 10.47
N GLU A 150 6.29 5.96 10.78
CA GLU A 150 6.30 6.80 11.99
C GLU A 150 6.33 5.96 13.28
N MET A 151 5.60 4.83 13.31
CA MET A 151 5.70 3.87 14.43
C MET A 151 7.13 3.32 14.58
N SER A 152 7.77 2.94 13.47
CA SER A 152 9.18 2.52 13.49
C SER A 152 10.08 3.59 14.10
N LYS A 153 9.96 4.85 13.66
CA LYS A 153 10.74 5.97 14.20
C LYS A 153 10.53 6.16 15.70
N ALA A 154 9.27 6.09 16.15
CA ALA A 154 8.92 6.23 17.57
C ALA A 154 9.57 5.13 18.43
N GLU A 155 9.49 3.87 17.99
CA GLU A 155 10.11 2.72 18.68
C GLU A 155 11.65 2.85 18.73
N ARG A 156 12.29 3.31 17.64
CA ARG A 156 13.73 3.60 17.64
C ARG A 156 14.10 4.69 18.63
N LEU A 157 13.34 5.79 18.64
CA LEU A 157 13.61 6.90 19.54
C LEU A 157 13.48 6.47 21.01
N LEU A 158 12.44 5.69 21.34
CA LEU A 158 12.27 5.12 22.68
C LEU A 158 13.47 4.24 23.06
N SER A 159 13.90 3.36 22.16
CA SER A 159 15.07 2.51 22.36
C SER A 159 16.34 3.32 22.64
N TYR A 160 16.62 4.33 21.82
CA TYR A 160 17.78 5.20 21.98
C TYR A 160 17.72 6.01 23.28
N SER A 161 16.56 6.50 23.69
CA SER A 161 16.38 7.19 24.97
C SER A 161 16.70 6.28 26.16
N ILE A 162 16.28 5.02 26.13
CA ILE A 162 16.64 4.04 27.17
C ILE A 162 18.15 3.77 27.18
N LEU A 163 18.78 3.60 26.01
CA LEU A 163 20.24 3.40 25.92
C LEU A 163 21.00 4.62 26.42
N SER A 164 20.57 5.82 26.04
CA SER A 164 21.15 7.08 26.48
C SER A 164 21.13 7.18 28.00
N LEU A 165 19.99 6.87 28.62
CA LEU A 165 19.80 6.86 30.07
C LEU A 165 20.78 5.90 30.77
N ILE A 166 20.83 4.64 30.36
CA ILE A 166 21.61 3.62 31.07
C ILE A 166 23.12 3.67 30.77
N THR A 167 23.52 4.39 29.72
CA THR A 167 24.94 4.56 29.35
C THR A 167 25.50 5.95 29.64
N ALA A 168 24.64 6.89 30.06
CA ALA A 168 24.96 8.31 30.22
C ALA A 168 25.56 8.95 28.96
N LYS A 169 25.22 8.40 27.78
CA LYS A 169 25.64 8.95 26.49
C LYS A 169 24.50 9.79 25.91
N PRO A 170 24.68 11.10 25.72
CA PRO A 170 23.61 11.95 25.17
C PRO A 170 23.23 11.50 23.76
N LEU A 171 21.94 11.62 23.41
CA LEU A 171 21.48 11.40 22.04
C LEU A 171 21.85 12.63 21.21
N ALA A 172 22.60 12.44 20.12
CA ALA A 172 23.16 13.53 19.32
C ALA A 172 22.13 14.49 18.67
N SER A 173 20.83 14.18 18.71
CA SER A 173 19.80 14.95 17.96
C SER A 173 18.37 14.81 18.52
N ALA A 174 18.17 14.44 19.79
CA ALA A 174 16.81 14.48 20.34
C ALA A 174 16.33 15.94 20.43
N PRO A 175 15.09 16.27 20.06
CA PRO A 175 14.48 17.53 20.50
C PRO A 175 14.31 17.43 22.02
N THR A 176 15.29 17.92 22.77
CA THR A 176 15.24 17.98 24.22
C THR A 176 14.20 19.03 24.60
N THR A 177 13.11 18.58 25.23
CA THR A 177 12.19 19.47 25.91
C THR A 177 12.90 20.12 27.09
N GLY A 178 13.43 21.33 26.89
CA GLY A 178 13.62 22.32 27.95
C GLY A 178 14.77 22.13 28.94
N ILE A 179 15.88 21.49 28.56
CA ILE A 179 17.12 21.54 29.36
C ILE A 179 18.06 22.54 28.69
N ASN A 180 18.35 23.66 29.38
CA ASN A 180 19.23 24.72 28.90
C ASN A 180 20.62 24.17 28.56
N GLU A 181 21.15 24.59 27.42
CA GLU A 181 22.49 24.26 26.88
C GLU A 181 23.64 25.00 27.62
N ASP A 182 23.42 25.47 28.85
CA ASP A 182 24.38 26.34 29.56
C ASP A 182 25.47 25.57 30.34
N ASP A 183 25.48 24.23 30.31
CA ASP A 183 26.46 23.39 31.04
C ASP A 183 27.61 22.86 30.15
N GLU A 184 27.91 23.49 29.01
CA GLU A 184 29.01 23.07 28.11
C GLU A 184 30.42 23.59 28.48
N GLU A 185 30.61 24.22 29.64
CA GLU A 185 31.93 24.67 30.10
C GLU A 185 32.41 24.01 31.39
N GLN A 186 32.61 22.68 31.40
CA GLN A 186 33.64 22.07 32.26
C GLN A 186 34.13 20.72 31.75
N GLY A 187 35.40 20.71 31.32
CA GLY A 187 36.08 19.57 30.74
C GLY A 187 36.24 18.37 31.69
N ASN A 188 36.11 17.17 31.09
CA ASN A 188 36.80 15.92 31.43
C ASN A 188 36.58 15.24 32.79
N SER A 189 35.50 15.51 33.55
CA SER A 189 35.22 14.79 34.81
C SER A 189 33.75 14.36 35.06
N THR A 190 32.86 14.44 34.06
CA THR A 190 31.40 14.49 34.31
C THR A 190 30.63 13.16 34.24
N THR A 191 31.24 12.03 33.87
CA THR A 191 30.55 10.71 33.86
C THR A 191 30.83 9.86 35.10
N HIS A 192 31.73 10.29 35.98
CA HIS A 192 32.17 9.51 37.14
C HIS A 192 31.00 9.33 38.13
N GLY A 193 30.51 8.09 38.26
CA GLY A 193 29.37 7.75 39.13
C GLY A 193 28.02 7.58 38.41
N HIS A 194 27.92 7.89 37.11
CA HIS A 194 26.73 7.56 36.32
C HIS A 194 26.73 6.09 35.87
N VAL A 195 27.92 5.60 35.50
CA VAL A 195 28.18 4.22 35.13
C VAL A 195 29.46 3.77 35.83
N ASN A 196 29.46 2.59 36.43
CA ASN A 196 30.63 2.03 37.12
C ASN A 196 31.59 1.33 36.13
N LYS A 197 32.71 0.78 36.63
CA LYS A 197 33.71 0.10 35.78
C LYS A 197 33.17 -1.14 35.05
N ASP A 198 32.13 -1.77 35.58
CA ASP A 198 31.46 -2.93 34.98
C ASP A 198 30.43 -2.54 33.91
N GLY A 199 30.24 -1.23 33.67
CA GLY A 199 29.21 -0.73 32.75
C GLY A 199 27.80 -0.73 33.34
N ALA A 200 27.63 -0.94 34.66
CA ALA A 200 26.33 -0.84 35.29
C ALA A 200 25.93 0.63 35.47
N TRP A 201 24.67 0.94 35.18
CA TRP A 201 24.04 2.23 35.49
C TRP A 201 23.91 2.38 37.02
N CYS A 202 25.03 2.74 37.64
CA CYS A 202 25.21 2.77 39.09
C CYS A 202 26.46 3.56 39.47
N TRP A 203 26.39 4.25 40.60
CA TRP A 203 27.54 4.90 41.22
C TRP A 203 28.41 3.94 42.04
N ARG A 204 27.87 2.77 42.43
CA ARG A 204 28.59 1.76 43.23
C ARG A 204 29.41 0.84 42.32
N GLU A 205 30.69 0.68 42.64
CA GLU A 205 31.53 -0.37 42.05
C GLU A 205 31.05 -1.77 42.49
N ASN A 206 31.22 -2.78 41.62
CA ASN A 206 30.84 -4.18 41.86
C ASN A 206 29.35 -4.40 42.23
N CYS A 207 28.45 -3.53 41.74
CA CYS A 207 27.02 -3.61 42.05
C CYS A 207 26.26 -4.57 41.12
N GLU A 208 26.10 -5.82 41.55
CA GLU A 208 25.44 -6.85 40.73
C GLU A 208 23.97 -6.56 40.40
N SER A 209 23.21 -5.96 41.33
CA SER A 209 21.78 -5.69 41.13
C SER A 209 21.55 -4.68 40.01
N CYS A 210 22.33 -3.59 40.00
CA CYS A 210 22.25 -2.58 38.96
C CYS A 210 22.82 -3.12 37.64
N LEU A 211 23.86 -3.96 37.66
CA LEU A 211 24.37 -4.59 36.43
C LEU A 211 23.31 -5.49 35.78
N LYS A 212 22.56 -6.27 36.57
CA LYS A 212 21.42 -7.08 36.08
C LYS A 212 20.35 -6.19 35.46
N LEU A 213 19.98 -5.10 36.12
CA LEU A 213 19.01 -4.13 35.60
C LEU A 213 19.48 -3.49 34.29
N THR A 214 20.71 -2.99 34.23
CA THR A 214 21.29 -2.38 33.03
C THR A 214 21.27 -3.34 31.85
N LYS A 215 21.68 -4.59 32.05
CA LYS A 215 21.62 -5.63 31.00
C LYS A 215 20.18 -5.91 30.55
N ALA A 216 19.22 -5.94 31.48
CA ALA A 216 17.81 -6.13 31.15
C ALA A 216 17.25 -4.93 30.35
N MET A 217 17.56 -3.69 30.76
CA MET A 217 17.15 -2.48 30.04
C MET A 217 17.80 -2.39 28.67
N GLN A 218 19.08 -2.74 28.55
CA GLN A 218 19.75 -2.86 27.25
C GLN A 218 19.04 -3.87 26.34
N LYS A 219 18.69 -5.05 26.87
CA LYS A 219 17.95 -6.06 26.11
C LYS A 219 16.57 -5.56 25.65
N THR A 220 15.90 -4.76 26.48
CA THR A 220 14.65 -4.09 26.10
C THR A 220 14.89 -3.15 24.92
N SER A 221 15.90 -2.27 24.98
CA SER A 221 16.24 -1.37 23.88
C SER A 221 16.56 -2.10 22.58
N GLU A 222 17.36 -3.16 22.64
CA GLU A 222 17.69 -4.00 21.47
C GLU A 222 16.42 -4.62 20.86
N THR A 223 15.50 -5.09 21.69
CA THR A 223 14.22 -5.67 21.23
C THR A 223 13.34 -4.61 20.55
N LEU A 224 13.30 -3.38 21.08
CA LEU A 224 12.58 -2.27 20.46
C LEU A 224 13.17 -1.87 19.10
N GLN A 225 14.49 -1.95 18.91
CA GLN A 225 15.11 -1.74 17.58
C GLN A 225 14.63 -2.81 16.58
N ILE A 226 14.58 -4.08 17.00
CA ILE A 226 14.09 -5.17 16.13
C ILE A 226 12.62 -4.92 15.77
N VAL A 227 11.76 -4.53 16.73
CA VAL A 227 10.36 -4.18 16.45
C VAL A 227 10.26 -3.02 15.46
N ALA A 228 11.11 -2.01 15.60
CA ALA A 228 11.18 -0.90 14.66
C ALA A 228 11.61 -1.35 13.25
N ASP A 229 12.59 -2.26 13.15
CA ASP A 229 13.00 -2.85 11.87
C ASP A 229 11.84 -3.61 11.21
N LEU A 230 11.04 -4.38 11.97
CA LEU A 230 9.86 -5.08 11.46
C LEU A 230 8.81 -4.12 10.88
N TYR A 231 8.54 -3.01 11.57
CA TYR A 231 7.60 -2.00 11.07
C TYR A 231 8.07 -1.33 9.79
N ASP A 232 9.37 -0.98 9.70
CA ASP A 232 9.96 -0.35 8.53
C ASP A 232 9.97 -1.30 7.33
N ASP A 233 10.39 -2.56 7.54
CA ASP A 233 10.43 -3.58 6.49
C ASP A 233 9.04 -3.90 5.93
N HIS A 234 8.05 -4.09 6.81
CA HIS A 234 6.66 -4.33 6.40
C HIS A 234 6.08 -3.19 5.57
N ALA A 235 6.37 -1.93 5.94
CA ALA A 235 5.90 -0.75 5.23
C ALA A 235 6.57 -0.58 3.84
N ARG A 236 7.86 -0.94 3.73
CA ARG A 236 8.67 -0.77 2.52
C ARG A 236 8.54 -1.92 1.53
N ARG A 237 8.25 -3.14 2.00
CA ARG A 237 8.12 -4.33 1.15
C ARG A 237 6.68 -4.73 0.97
N THR A 238 6.09 -5.33 1.99
CA THR A 238 4.77 -5.96 1.94
C THR A 238 3.67 -4.98 1.58
N GLN A 239 3.55 -3.88 2.33
CA GLN A 239 2.51 -2.89 2.07
C GLN A 239 2.77 -2.07 0.81
N LEU A 240 4.03 -1.88 0.41
CA LEU A 240 4.36 -1.27 -0.87
C LEU A 240 3.87 -2.14 -2.02
N ALA A 241 4.12 -3.46 -1.98
CA ALA A 241 3.68 -4.39 -3.00
C ALA A 241 2.15 -4.35 -3.16
N THR A 242 1.38 -4.40 -2.07
CA THR A 242 -0.08 -4.26 -2.11
C THR A 242 -0.51 -2.90 -2.69
N HIS A 243 0.11 -1.80 -2.26
CA HIS A 243 -0.17 -0.46 -2.79
C HIS A 243 0.08 -0.43 -4.32
N GLU A 244 1.22 -0.95 -4.78
CA GLU A 244 1.53 -1.01 -6.20
C GLU A 244 0.58 -1.89 -7.01
N ALA A 245 0.14 -3.02 -6.45
CA ALA A 245 -0.78 -3.94 -7.10
C ALA A 245 -2.13 -3.28 -7.43
N PHE A 246 -2.61 -2.32 -6.61
CA PHE A 246 -3.81 -1.54 -6.92
C PHE A 246 -3.72 -0.75 -8.24
N LYS A 247 -2.52 -0.43 -8.75
CA LYS A 247 -2.36 0.22 -10.07
C LYS A 247 -3.03 -0.60 -11.17
N GLY A 248 -3.01 -1.94 -11.08
CA GLY A 248 -3.60 -2.83 -12.08
C GLY A 248 -5.12 -2.72 -12.20
N VAL A 249 -5.80 -2.27 -11.14
CA VAL A 249 -7.27 -2.17 -11.06
C VAL A 249 -7.79 -0.74 -10.91
N ALA A 250 -6.91 0.27 -11.00
CA ALA A 250 -7.26 1.64 -10.65
C ALA A 250 -8.10 2.37 -11.71
N HIS A 251 -7.96 2.05 -13.00
CA HIS A 251 -8.53 2.87 -14.10
C HIS A 251 -9.37 2.07 -15.10
N PRO A 252 -10.32 1.22 -14.65
CA PRO A 252 -11.08 0.37 -15.56
C PRO A 252 -11.97 1.18 -16.52
N SER A 253 -12.53 2.32 -16.10
CA SER A 253 -13.36 3.15 -16.98
C SER A 253 -12.58 3.69 -18.19
N THR A 254 -11.32 4.06 -17.99
CA THR A 254 -10.46 4.57 -19.07
C THR A 254 -10.00 3.43 -19.97
N LEU A 255 -9.64 2.29 -19.38
CA LEU A 255 -9.21 1.10 -20.11
C LEU A 255 -10.30 0.57 -21.06
N TYR A 256 -11.55 0.51 -20.58
CA TYR A 256 -12.66 -0.07 -21.33
C TYR A 256 -13.50 0.97 -22.11
N ALA A 257 -13.15 2.27 -22.08
CA ALA A 257 -13.86 3.30 -22.82
C ALA A 257 -14.00 2.99 -24.33
N PRO A 258 -12.95 2.54 -25.05
CA PRO A 258 -13.08 2.20 -26.47
C PRO A 258 -14.08 1.05 -26.75
N VAL A 259 -14.18 0.09 -25.82
CA VAL A 259 -15.12 -1.04 -25.91
C VAL A 259 -16.55 -0.54 -25.72
N VAL A 260 -16.77 0.32 -24.72
CA VAL A 260 -18.06 0.97 -24.45
C VAL A 260 -18.51 1.82 -25.63
N ASP A 261 -17.62 2.64 -26.20
CA ASP A 261 -17.94 3.51 -27.33
C ASP A 261 -18.33 2.68 -28.56
N THR A 262 -17.57 1.61 -28.82
CA THR A 262 -17.88 0.65 -29.90
C THR A 262 -19.23 -0.02 -29.68
N HIS A 263 -19.51 -0.47 -28.45
CA HIS A 263 -20.77 -1.10 -28.10
C HIS A 263 -21.95 -0.15 -28.32
N LYS A 264 -21.91 1.07 -27.75
CA LYS A 264 -22.99 2.06 -27.85
C LYS A 264 -23.22 2.49 -29.29
N SER A 265 -22.16 2.75 -30.05
CA SER A 265 -22.28 3.10 -31.46
C SER A 265 -22.87 1.96 -32.29
N THR A 266 -22.55 0.71 -31.97
CA THR A 266 -23.06 -0.45 -32.71
C THR A 266 -24.52 -0.74 -32.35
N LEU A 267 -24.88 -0.62 -31.07
CA LEU A 267 -26.25 -0.76 -30.61
C LEU A 267 -27.20 0.24 -31.27
N SER A 268 -26.76 1.50 -31.41
CA SER A 268 -27.53 2.51 -32.14
C SER A 268 -27.79 2.09 -33.60
N ARG A 269 -26.77 1.57 -34.29
CA ARG A 269 -26.90 1.11 -35.68
C ARG A 269 -27.77 -0.13 -35.80
N TYR A 270 -27.67 -1.05 -34.85
CA TYR A 270 -28.51 -2.23 -34.76
C TYR A 270 -29.99 -1.82 -34.66
N ASN A 271 -30.32 -0.94 -33.72
CA ASN A 271 -31.69 -0.44 -33.53
C ASN A 271 -32.24 0.26 -34.78
N ASP A 272 -31.41 1.02 -35.50
CA ASP A 272 -31.81 1.63 -36.78
C ASP A 272 -32.05 0.59 -37.88
N SER A 273 -31.28 -0.51 -37.91
CA SER A 273 -31.37 -1.57 -38.92
C SER A 273 -32.54 -2.54 -38.74
N ILE A 274 -33.14 -2.59 -37.54
CA ILE A 274 -34.32 -3.43 -37.24
C ILE A 274 -35.61 -2.59 -37.15
N ARG A 275 -35.55 -1.30 -37.47
CA ARG A 275 -36.70 -0.41 -37.38
C ARG A 275 -37.68 -0.69 -38.53
N ASP A 276 -38.96 -0.85 -38.17
CA ASP A 276 -40.07 -1.06 -39.11
C ASP A 276 -39.97 -0.16 -40.35
N GLY A 277 -39.95 -0.80 -41.53
CA GLY A 277 -39.90 -0.12 -42.84
C GLY A 277 -38.51 0.24 -43.35
N ALA A 278 -37.42 -0.11 -42.63
CA ALA A 278 -36.03 0.09 -43.05
C ALA A 278 -35.12 -1.09 -42.63
N GLU A 279 -35.64 -2.32 -42.69
CA GLU A 279 -34.94 -3.53 -42.26
C GLU A 279 -33.71 -3.83 -43.14
N ASP A 280 -32.55 -4.00 -42.51
CA ASP A 280 -31.29 -4.43 -43.14
C ASP A 280 -30.71 -5.60 -42.33
N GLU A 281 -31.11 -6.82 -42.70
CA GLU A 281 -30.70 -8.06 -42.00
C GLU A 281 -29.17 -8.26 -41.99
N ASP A 282 -28.49 -7.89 -43.08
CA ASP A 282 -27.02 -8.01 -43.18
C ASP A 282 -26.32 -7.06 -42.21
N MET A 283 -26.82 -5.82 -42.07
CA MET A 283 -26.32 -4.87 -41.09
C MET A 283 -26.62 -5.32 -39.65
N ALA A 284 -27.84 -5.80 -39.40
CA ALA A 284 -28.25 -6.29 -38.09
C ALA A 284 -27.33 -7.44 -37.64
N ALA A 285 -27.11 -8.45 -38.48
CA ALA A 285 -26.23 -9.58 -38.19
C ALA A 285 -24.78 -9.15 -37.88
N ARG A 286 -24.22 -8.19 -38.64
CA ARG A 286 -22.88 -7.66 -38.35
C ARG A 286 -22.83 -6.93 -37.02
N CYS A 287 -23.87 -6.18 -36.68
CA CYS A 287 -23.96 -5.48 -35.40
C CYS A 287 -24.08 -6.47 -34.24
N GLU A 288 -24.87 -7.54 -34.38
CA GLU A 288 -24.94 -8.63 -33.39
C GLU A 288 -23.56 -9.21 -33.07
N THR A 289 -22.73 -9.46 -34.09
CA THR A 289 -21.37 -9.97 -33.88
C THR A 289 -20.53 -9.00 -33.03
N VAL A 290 -20.58 -7.70 -33.32
CA VAL A 290 -19.84 -6.68 -32.55
C VAL A 290 -20.37 -6.56 -31.11
N LEU A 291 -21.69 -6.61 -30.92
CA LEU A 291 -22.33 -6.57 -29.61
C LEU A 291 -21.89 -7.78 -28.77
N ASN A 292 -21.91 -8.98 -29.35
CA ASN A 292 -21.41 -10.19 -28.69
C ASN A 292 -19.95 -10.06 -28.24
N ILE A 293 -19.07 -9.57 -29.12
CA ILE A 293 -17.65 -9.40 -28.78
C ILE A 293 -17.47 -8.38 -27.66
N THR A 294 -18.13 -7.23 -27.74
CA THR A 294 -18.01 -6.19 -26.71
C THR A 294 -18.59 -6.64 -25.36
N MET A 295 -19.68 -7.40 -25.35
CA MET A 295 -20.22 -8.03 -24.13
C MET A 295 -19.26 -9.09 -23.56
N ALA A 296 -18.66 -9.93 -24.41
CA ALA A 296 -17.64 -10.89 -23.98
C ALA A 296 -16.40 -10.21 -23.38
N GLU A 297 -16.03 -9.03 -23.88
CA GLU A 297 -14.95 -8.21 -23.31
C GLU A 297 -15.33 -7.61 -21.94
N MET A 298 -16.59 -7.20 -21.76
CA MET A 298 -17.12 -6.78 -20.45
C MET A 298 -17.14 -7.95 -19.44
N ASP A 299 -17.43 -9.16 -19.90
CA ASP A 299 -17.37 -10.36 -19.06
C ASP A 299 -15.92 -10.78 -18.75
N THR A 300 -15.00 -10.57 -19.68
CA THR A 300 -13.56 -10.73 -19.44
C THR A 300 -13.08 -9.78 -18.34
N TYR A 301 -13.55 -8.52 -18.33
CA TYR A 301 -13.33 -7.62 -17.20
C TYR A 301 -13.88 -8.19 -15.90
N HIS A 302 -15.11 -8.72 -15.90
CA HIS A 302 -15.72 -9.28 -14.71
C HIS A 302 -14.86 -10.40 -14.11
N THR A 303 -14.47 -11.37 -14.93
CA THR A 303 -13.63 -12.50 -14.54
C THR A 303 -12.29 -12.03 -13.98
N GLN A 304 -11.58 -11.17 -14.70
CA GLN A 304 -10.29 -10.65 -14.26
C GLN A 304 -10.40 -9.82 -12.97
N LYS A 305 -11.46 -9.00 -12.84
CA LYS A 305 -11.72 -8.22 -11.63
C LYS A 305 -11.94 -9.14 -10.41
N VAL A 306 -12.62 -10.27 -10.58
CA VAL A 306 -12.78 -11.24 -9.47
C VAL A 306 -11.41 -11.77 -9.05
N GLU A 307 -10.61 -12.28 -10.01
CA GLU A 307 -9.26 -12.79 -9.74
C GLU A 307 -8.36 -11.74 -9.08
N ASP A 308 -8.29 -10.54 -9.66
CA ASP A 308 -7.38 -9.48 -9.21
C ASP A 308 -7.71 -9.02 -7.78
N PHE A 309 -9.00 -8.86 -7.44
CA PHE A 309 -9.39 -8.45 -6.10
C PHE A 309 -9.26 -9.57 -5.06
N GLN A 310 -9.44 -10.83 -5.47
CA GLN A 310 -9.15 -11.97 -4.60
C GLN A 310 -7.65 -12.03 -4.29
N GLU A 311 -6.79 -11.93 -5.30
CA GLU A 311 -5.34 -11.95 -5.15
C GLU A 311 -4.87 -10.79 -4.25
N LEU A 312 -5.32 -9.56 -4.52
CA LEU A 312 -5.03 -8.38 -3.70
C LEU A 312 -5.40 -8.59 -2.22
N ALA A 313 -6.58 -9.13 -1.94
CA ALA A 313 -7.03 -9.37 -0.58
C ALA A 313 -6.22 -10.48 0.11
N LYS A 314 -5.93 -11.57 -0.60
CA LYS A 314 -5.12 -12.68 -0.10
C LYS A 314 -3.70 -12.24 0.24
N GLU A 315 -3.01 -11.59 -0.70
CA GLU A 315 -1.65 -11.10 -0.50
C GLU A 315 -1.55 -10.12 0.66
N HIS A 316 -2.50 -9.18 0.77
CA HIS A 316 -2.53 -8.24 1.88
C HIS A 316 -2.70 -8.95 3.23
N LEU A 317 -3.65 -9.89 3.32
CA LEU A 317 -3.91 -10.64 4.55
C LEU A 317 -2.74 -11.56 4.91
N ASP A 318 -2.15 -12.24 3.94
CA ASP A 318 -0.97 -13.10 4.14
C ASP A 318 0.21 -12.27 4.67
N GLY A 319 0.42 -11.08 4.10
CA GLY A 319 1.43 -10.13 4.57
C GLY A 319 1.20 -9.61 6.00
N GLU A 320 -0.04 -9.26 6.37
CA GLU A 320 -0.36 -8.86 7.74
C GLU A 320 -0.24 -10.05 8.72
N ILE A 321 -0.64 -11.27 8.32
CA ILE A 321 -0.46 -12.48 9.12
C ILE A 321 1.02 -12.71 9.42
N GLU A 322 1.88 -12.67 8.40
CA GLU A 322 3.32 -12.85 8.55
C GLU A 322 3.93 -11.80 9.51
N PHE A 323 3.57 -10.52 9.34
CA PHE A 323 4.01 -9.46 10.23
C PHE A 323 3.66 -9.73 11.70
N TYR A 324 2.40 -10.07 12.00
CA TYR A 324 1.98 -10.36 13.37
C TYR A 324 2.57 -11.66 13.93
N GLU A 325 2.91 -12.64 13.09
CA GLU A 325 3.63 -13.85 13.51
C GLU A 325 5.07 -13.54 13.93
N GLN A 326 5.77 -12.71 13.16
CA GLN A 326 7.12 -12.25 13.48
C GLN A 326 7.13 -11.47 14.81
N VAL A 327 6.20 -10.53 14.99
CA VAL A 327 6.03 -9.79 16.26
C VAL A 327 5.74 -10.73 17.43
N ARG A 328 4.90 -11.76 17.23
CA ARG A 328 4.60 -12.76 18.27
C ARG A 328 5.86 -13.55 18.66
N SER A 329 6.68 -13.95 17.70
CA SER A 329 7.89 -14.74 17.94
C SER A 329 8.91 -14.02 18.84
N LEU A 330 9.01 -12.69 18.72
CA LEU A 330 9.88 -11.87 19.58
C LEU A 330 9.44 -11.88 21.05
N SER A 331 8.14 -12.05 21.31
CA SER A 331 7.58 -12.03 22.67
C SER A 331 7.59 -13.40 23.37
N ALA A 332 7.92 -14.48 22.67
CA ALA A 332 7.94 -15.84 23.19
C ALA A 332 9.29 -16.16 23.85
N THR A 333 9.62 -15.50 24.96
CA THR A 333 10.62 -16.03 25.92
C THR A 333 9.91 -16.98 26.90
N PRO A 334 10.50 -18.13 27.26
CA PRO A 334 9.89 -19.05 28.22
C PRO A 334 9.82 -18.38 29.59
N ARG A 335 8.63 -17.89 29.96
CA ARG A 335 8.34 -17.46 31.33
C ARG A 335 8.15 -18.69 32.21
N SER A 336 8.98 -18.83 33.23
CA SER A 336 8.66 -19.66 34.40
C SER A 336 7.44 -19.06 35.10
N ASP A 337 6.48 -19.91 35.44
CA ASP A 337 5.22 -19.61 36.11
C ASP A 337 5.30 -18.49 37.16
N SER A 338 4.51 -17.43 36.95
CA SER A 338 3.61 -16.88 37.97
C SER A 338 2.87 -15.65 37.43
N GLY A 339 1.54 -15.71 37.42
CA GLY A 339 0.69 -14.55 37.67
C GLY A 339 0.38 -13.58 36.52
N ARG A 340 -0.79 -13.78 35.90
CA ARG A 340 -1.69 -12.80 35.25
C ARG A 340 -1.08 -11.80 34.24
N LEU A 341 -1.23 -12.17 32.97
CA LEU A 341 -1.95 -11.42 31.92
C LEU A 341 -2.31 -12.45 30.85
N THR A 342 -3.59 -12.60 30.49
CA THR A 342 -4.00 -13.65 29.54
C THR A 342 -3.37 -13.40 28.16
N PRO A 343 -2.78 -14.41 27.48
CA PRO A 343 -2.23 -14.30 26.12
C PRO A 343 -3.29 -14.06 25.01
N GLU A 344 -4.50 -13.64 25.37
CA GLU A 344 -5.72 -13.77 24.55
C GLU A 344 -5.77 -12.75 23.41
N GLY A 345 -5.36 -11.49 23.63
CA GLY A 345 -5.53 -10.42 22.63
C GLY A 345 -4.69 -10.59 21.36
N ARG A 346 -3.41 -10.97 21.48
CA ARG A 346 -2.52 -11.17 20.31
C ARG A 346 -2.85 -12.45 19.55
N THR A 347 -3.28 -13.48 20.27
CA THR A 347 -3.79 -14.73 19.68
C THR A 347 -5.09 -14.47 18.90
N GLN A 348 -5.90 -13.50 19.33
CA GLN A 348 -7.17 -13.15 18.70
C GLN A 348 -7.02 -12.41 17.36
N VAL A 349 -6.08 -11.45 17.23
CA VAL A 349 -5.86 -10.73 15.95
C VAL A 349 -5.44 -11.70 14.85
N LEU A 350 -4.43 -12.52 15.15
CA LEU A 350 -3.89 -13.51 14.22
C LEU A 350 -4.94 -14.56 13.83
N ALA A 351 -5.78 -15.00 14.78
CA ALA A 351 -6.91 -15.87 14.49
C ALA A 351 -7.93 -15.22 13.56
N ARG A 352 -8.30 -13.95 13.80
CA ARG A 352 -9.25 -13.20 12.95
C ARG A 352 -8.72 -13.00 11.52
N LEU A 353 -7.45 -12.62 11.38
CA LEU A 353 -6.81 -12.46 10.06
C LEU A 353 -6.80 -13.78 9.29
N ARG A 354 -6.45 -14.90 9.95
CA ARG A 354 -6.48 -16.22 9.32
C ARG A 354 -7.90 -16.65 8.92
N THR A 355 -8.91 -16.36 9.74
CA THR A 355 -10.31 -16.62 9.38
C THR A 355 -10.72 -15.81 8.15
N ALA A 356 -10.37 -14.52 8.10
CA ALA A 356 -10.64 -13.68 6.94
C ALA A 356 -9.92 -14.20 5.68
N ARG A 357 -8.66 -14.64 5.81
CA ARG A 357 -7.88 -15.19 4.70
C ARG A 357 -8.45 -16.48 4.14
N ARG A 358 -8.91 -17.39 5.01
CA ARG A 358 -9.54 -18.66 4.63
C ARG A 358 -10.88 -18.49 3.93
N ALA A 359 -11.57 -17.37 4.15
CA ALA A 359 -12.83 -17.08 3.47
C ALA A 359 -12.68 -16.99 1.94
N PHE A 360 -11.45 -16.82 1.44
CA PHE A 360 -11.15 -16.82 0.00
C PHE A 360 -10.67 -18.18 -0.55
N ASP A 361 -10.69 -19.24 0.27
CA ASP A 361 -10.29 -20.59 -0.14
C ASP A 361 -11.52 -21.49 -0.32
N THR A 362 -11.51 -22.35 -1.33
CA THR A 362 -12.55 -23.37 -1.58
C THR A 362 -12.50 -24.46 -0.49
N PRO A 363 -13.66 -24.96 0.00
CA PRO A 363 -15.03 -24.70 -0.47
C PRO A 363 -15.69 -23.45 0.13
N GLN A 364 -15.11 -22.85 1.18
CA GLN A 364 -15.75 -21.75 1.91
C GLN A 364 -16.11 -20.56 1.01
N TYR A 365 -15.23 -20.19 0.07
CA TYR A 365 -15.48 -19.09 -0.86
C TYR A 365 -16.70 -19.35 -1.76
N ASP A 366 -16.86 -20.57 -2.26
CA ASP A 366 -17.93 -20.94 -3.18
C ASP A 366 -19.30 -20.97 -2.47
N GLU A 367 -19.31 -21.34 -1.18
CA GLU A 367 -20.51 -21.31 -0.34
C GLU A 367 -21.02 -19.90 -0.05
N LEU A 368 -20.18 -18.85 -0.16
CA LEU A 368 -20.59 -17.47 0.11
C LEU A 368 -21.70 -16.97 -0.82
N ALA A 369 -21.81 -17.53 -2.03
CA ALA A 369 -22.82 -17.15 -3.01
C ALA A 369 -24.22 -17.73 -2.70
N GLN A 370 -24.34 -18.65 -1.73
CA GLN A 370 -25.60 -19.32 -1.40
C GLN A 370 -26.64 -18.39 -0.75
N SER A 371 -26.23 -17.22 -0.28
CA SER A 371 -27.12 -16.24 0.31
C SER A 371 -26.73 -14.80 -0.03
N PRO A 372 -27.68 -13.85 -0.03
CA PRO A 372 -27.35 -12.44 -0.22
C PRO A 372 -26.41 -11.92 0.86
N ARG A 373 -25.54 -10.98 0.47
CA ARG A 373 -24.63 -10.28 1.38
C ARG A 373 -25.41 -9.59 2.51
N GLN A 374 -25.10 -9.93 3.75
CA GLN A 374 -25.60 -9.22 4.91
C GLN A 374 -24.80 -7.92 5.14
N PRO A 375 -25.45 -6.78 5.43
CA PRO A 375 -24.75 -5.54 5.71
C PRO A 375 -23.90 -5.65 6.98
N SER A 376 -22.66 -5.18 6.89
CA SER A 376 -21.79 -5.06 8.05
C SER A 376 -22.36 -4.05 9.03
N ILE A 377 -22.17 -4.31 10.33
CA ILE A 377 -22.55 -3.34 11.38
C ILE A 377 -21.86 -1.99 11.20
N TYR A 378 -20.71 -1.96 10.52
CA TYR A 378 -19.90 -0.76 10.27
C TYR A 378 -20.33 0.04 9.03
N GLU A 379 -21.20 -0.51 8.17
CA GLU A 379 -21.70 0.24 7.01
C GLU A 379 -22.50 1.48 7.41
N ARG A 380 -23.16 1.44 8.57
CA ARG A 380 -23.87 2.59 9.14
C ARG A 380 -22.94 3.78 9.46
N ASP A 381 -21.66 3.51 9.69
CA ASP A 381 -20.67 4.52 10.04
C ASP A 381 -20.00 5.10 8.77
N LEU A 382 -20.31 4.63 7.55
CA LEU A 382 -19.66 5.13 6.32
C LEU A 382 -19.99 6.60 6.01
N GLU A 383 -21.20 7.06 6.38
CA GLU A 383 -21.57 8.47 6.24
C GLU A 383 -20.85 9.36 7.25
N HIS A 384 -20.55 8.82 8.44
CA HIS A 384 -19.96 9.54 9.57
C HIS A 384 -18.90 8.68 10.27
N PRO A 385 -17.73 8.47 9.63
CA PRO A 385 -16.74 7.53 10.13
C PRO A 385 -16.14 8.03 11.44
N ARG A 386 -16.01 7.12 12.41
CA ARG A 386 -15.47 7.42 13.75
C ARG A 386 -13.94 7.43 13.73
N LEU A 387 -13.36 8.47 13.13
CA LEU A 387 -11.90 8.59 12.93
C LEU A 387 -11.19 9.37 14.04
N ASN A 388 -11.93 10.12 14.87
CA ASN A 388 -11.37 10.96 15.92
C ASN A 388 -11.66 10.34 17.28
N PRO A 389 -10.78 9.44 17.78
CA PRO A 389 -10.90 8.96 19.15
C PRO A 389 -10.73 10.13 20.13
N PRO A 390 -11.27 10.01 21.37
CA PRO A 390 -10.95 10.97 22.42
C PRO A 390 -9.42 11.07 22.59
N PRO A 391 -8.89 12.26 22.91
CA PRO A 391 -7.47 12.44 23.13
C PRO A 391 -6.93 11.40 24.12
N LEU A 392 -5.72 10.91 23.87
CA LEU A 392 -5.05 10.01 24.81
C LEU A 392 -4.94 10.71 26.17
N ALA A 393 -5.23 9.97 27.23
CA ALA A 393 -5.02 10.45 28.59
C ALA A 393 -3.54 10.86 28.74
N GLN A 394 -3.31 12.13 29.06
CA GLN A 394 -1.98 12.62 29.36
C GLN A 394 -1.62 12.21 30.79
N PRO A 395 -0.33 11.94 31.07
CA PRO A 395 0.14 11.83 32.44
C PRO A 395 -0.29 13.09 33.22
N CYS A 396 -0.84 12.91 34.42
CA CYS A 396 -1.15 14.06 35.27
C CYS A 396 0.16 14.78 35.62
N PRO A 397 0.24 16.12 35.45
CA PRO A 397 1.43 16.88 35.83
C PRO A 397 1.81 16.57 37.28
N HIS A 398 2.97 15.97 37.47
CA HIS A 398 3.54 15.65 38.76
C HIS A 398 4.47 16.78 39.21
N VAL A 399 4.67 16.94 40.51
CA VAL A 399 5.58 17.96 41.09
C VAL A 399 7.04 17.83 40.60
N PHE A 400 7.38 16.69 39.99
CA PHE A 400 8.71 16.40 39.44
C PHE A 400 8.81 16.67 37.93
N ASP A 401 7.73 17.15 37.29
CA ASP A 401 7.69 17.45 35.85
C ASP A 401 8.18 18.87 35.52
N SER A 402 8.55 19.65 36.54
CA SER A 402 9.11 21.00 36.39
C SER A 402 10.64 21.00 36.42
N ALA A 403 11.23 21.91 35.64
CA ALA A 403 12.67 22.21 35.57
C ALA A 403 13.37 22.21 36.95
N PRO A 404 14.68 21.90 37.01
CA PRO A 404 15.39 21.57 38.25
C PRO A 404 15.08 22.55 39.39
N MET A 405 14.58 22.03 40.52
CA MET A 405 14.40 22.80 41.75
C MET A 405 15.76 23.42 42.12
N ARG A 406 15.86 24.75 42.02
CA ARG A 406 17.03 25.48 42.51
C ARG A 406 17.20 25.17 44.01
N PRO A 407 18.41 24.80 44.46
CA PRO A 407 18.67 24.59 45.87
C PRO A 407 18.31 25.85 46.67
N VAL A 408 17.62 25.67 47.81
CA VAL A 408 17.20 26.76 48.71
C VAL A 408 18.38 27.63 49.16
N SER A 409 19.61 27.11 49.10
CA SER A 409 20.84 27.86 49.40
C SER A 409 21.11 29.04 48.46
N VAL A 410 20.59 29.02 47.22
CA VAL A 410 20.79 30.10 46.24
C VAL A 410 19.77 31.23 46.42
N ALA A 411 18.57 30.92 46.94
CA ALA A 411 17.50 31.91 47.17
C ALA A 411 17.80 32.90 48.31
N ILE A 412 18.71 32.56 49.23
CA ILE A 412 19.06 33.41 50.37
C ILE A 412 20.02 34.55 49.96
N GLN A 413 20.79 34.39 48.88
CA GLN A 413 21.69 35.44 48.40
C GLN A 413 20.95 36.57 47.65
N GLU A 414 19.86 36.27 46.95
CA GLU A 414 19.04 37.29 46.27
C GLU A 414 18.15 38.09 47.24
N GLY A 415 17.80 37.54 48.40
CA GLY A 415 16.97 38.22 49.41
C GLY A 415 17.66 39.38 50.16
N VAL A 416 19.00 39.43 50.16
CA VAL A 416 19.75 40.50 50.86
C VAL A 416 19.96 41.73 49.97
N GLY A 417 19.87 41.59 48.64
CA GLY A 417 19.97 42.71 47.69
C GLY A 417 18.72 43.58 47.60
N MET A 418 17.58 43.11 48.12
CA MET A 418 16.28 43.79 47.99
C MET A 418 16.01 44.85 49.09
N LEU A 419 16.94 45.03 50.05
CA LEU A 419 16.82 45.96 51.17
C LEU A 419 17.51 47.32 50.97
N LEU A 420 18.23 47.53 49.86
CA LEU A 420 18.88 48.82 49.55
C LEU A 420 18.34 49.35 48.21
N GLY A 421 17.53 50.40 48.31
CA GLY A 421 16.61 50.85 47.29
C GLY A 421 17.21 51.51 46.05
N GLY A 422 16.37 51.56 45.01
CA GLY A 422 16.56 52.35 43.80
C GLY A 422 15.26 52.40 43.01
N VAL A 423 14.63 53.57 42.98
CA VAL A 423 13.30 53.86 42.41
C VAL A 423 13.41 54.11 40.89
N ALA A 424 12.55 53.45 40.09
CA ALA A 424 11.71 54.03 39.01
C ALA A 424 11.41 53.05 37.84
N SER A 425 10.11 52.89 37.56
CA SER A 425 9.44 52.08 36.52
C SER A 425 9.36 52.79 35.13
N PRO A 426 8.52 52.37 34.16
CA PRO A 426 8.26 51.03 33.58
C PRO A 426 8.29 51.04 32.02
N ALA A 427 8.48 49.88 31.38
CA ALA A 427 7.96 49.65 30.03
C ALA A 427 7.32 48.25 29.94
N ARG A 428 6.05 48.25 29.53
CA ARG A 428 5.15 47.10 29.40
C ARG A 428 5.61 46.15 28.29
N GLY A 429 5.55 44.85 28.57
CA GLY A 429 5.57 43.77 27.59
C GLY A 429 4.90 42.54 28.19
N SER A 430 3.66 42.29 27.76
CA SER A 430 2.74 41.26 28.25
C SER A 430 3.29 39.84 28.09
N VAL A 431 3.44 39.11 29.20
CA VAL A 431 3.70 37.65 29.22
C VAL A 431 2.37 36.95 29.43
N PHE A 432 1.68 36.59 28.35
CA PHE A 432 0.63 35.58 28.39
C PHE A 432 0.51 34.96 27.00
N GLY A 433 0.81 33.66 26.92
CA GLY A 433 0.64 32.86 25.72
C GLY A 433 1.85 32.00 25.39
N LYS A 434 2.01 30.91 26.14
CA LYS A 434 2.59 29.62 25.70
C LYS A 434 2.70 28.70 26.91
N PHE A 435 1.59 28.06 27.24
CA PHE A 435 1.58 26.75 27.90
C PHE A 435 0.29 26.06 27.44
N TRP A 436 0.44 25.30 26.36
CA TRP A 436 -0.31 24.07 26.13
C TRP A 436 0.47 22.95 26.81
#